data_AF-A0A1X0RYN1-F1
#
_entry.id   AF-A0A1X0RYN1-F1
#
_cell.length_a   1.000
_cell.length_b   1.000
_cell.length_c   1.000
_cell.angle_alpha   90.00
_cell.angle_beta   90.00
_cell.angle_gamma   90.00
#
_symmetry.space_group_name_H-M   'P 1'
#
loop_
_entity.id
_entity.type
_entity.pdbx_description
1 polymer ?
#
loop_
_entity_poly.entity_id
_entity_poly.type
_entity_poly.pdbx_seq_one_letter_code
_entity_poly.pdbx_strand_id
1 'polypeptide(L)'
;MLEHPEVSDEPEEEEEQPKELGSEPVQKEEGEIQQGEQTASSLICNDCQKLFRDATGAERHAARTGHQNFAESTEVIKPLTEEEKKQKLAELRSRMAEKRAIREAQEAAERREAERIRRKAGKEISAAKEELQAKEIKQAFEMKKKEKELDRIAKAKVKAQIEADKRERAAKVIEKTNEEAAKQSQAESAPAPAATSTSQPAVKKEYNDARLQIRIPGMSPVTNTFSATSTLSEVYSFLQSQGCTNPFTLSTTFPRKTFGEEDKEKTLKELNLVPSAALILAFI
;
A
#
# COMPACT_ATOMS: atom_id res chain seq x y z
N MET A 1 7.94 8.22 8.24
CA MET A 1 9.41 8.23 8.40
C MET A 1 9.84 6.93 9.04
N LEU A 2 10.01 5.88 8.24
CA LEU A 2 10.83 4.71 8.56
C LEU A 2 11.42 4.29 7.21
N GLU A 3 12.63 4.77 6.95
CA GLU A 3 13.42 4.44 5.76
C GLU A 3 13.93 3.00 5.91
N HIS A 4 13.53 2.14 4.97
CA HIS A 4 14.17 0.87 4.71
C HIS A 4 15.19 1.07 3.57
N PRO A 5 16.37 0.43 3.65
CA PRO A 5 17.41 0.60 2.65
C PRO A 5 16.99 -0.07 1.34
N GLU A 6 16.93 0.71 0.27
CA GLU A 6 16.86 0.23 -1.11
C GLU A 6 18.12 -0.58 -1.42
N VAL A 7 17.98 -1.90 -1.55
CA VAL A 7 18.99 -2.74 -2.21
C VAL A 7 18.64 -2.71 -3.70
N SER A 8 19.24 -1.74 -4.39
CA SER A 8 19.25 -1.66 -5.84
C SER A 8 20.09 -2.80 -6.41
N ASP A 9 19.41 -3.74 -7.07
CA ASP A 9 19.99 -4.78 -7.90
C ASP A 9 20.22 -4.15 -9.29
N GLU A 10 21.24 -3.29 -9.40
CA GLU A 10 21.79 -2.85 -10.69
C GLU A 10 23.17 -3.50 -10.89
N PRO A 11 23.44 -4.08 -12.08
CA PRO A 11 24.78 -4.55 -12.41
C PRO A 11 25.68 -3.33 -12.63
N GLU A 12 26.70 -3.15 -11.78
CA GLU A 12 27.82 -2.28 -12.09
C GLU A 12 28.56 -2.85 -13.32
N GLU A 13 28.19 -2.37 -14.50
CA GLU A 13 29.06 -2.35 -15.67
C GLU A 13 30.23 -1.41 -15.36
N GLU A 14 31.29 -1.95 -14.76
CA GLU A 14 32.59 -1.30 -14.73
C GLU A 14 33.18 -1.37 -16.14
N GLU A 15 33.00 -0.27 -16.88
CA GLU A 15 33.54 -0.03 -18.22
C GLU A 15 35.08 0.09 -18.14
N GLU A 16 35.77 -1.04 -18.03
CA GLU A 16 37.23 -1.11 -18.22
C GLU A 16 37.55 -0.88 -19.71
N GLN A 17 37.98 0.34 -20.02
CA GLN A 17 38.61 0.68 -21.30
C GLN A 17 39.79 -0.26 -21.60
N PRO A 18 39.90 -0.81 -22.82
CA PRO A 18 41.03 -1.64 -23.21
C PRO A 18 42.26 -0.73 -23.44
N LYS A 19 43.17 -0.67 -22.46
CA LYS A 19 44.52 -0.19 -22.73
C LYS A 19 45.30 -1.29 -23.46
N GLU A 20 45.26 -1.17 -24.77
CA GLU A 20 46.21 -1.76 -25.72
C GLU A 20 47.64 -1.56 -25.21
N LEU A 21 48.26 -2.62 -24.69
CA LEU A 21 49.70 -2.66 -24.45
C LEU A 21 50.34 -3.28 -25.69
N GLY A 22 50.84 -2.40 -26.55
CA GLY A 22 51.52 -2.73 -27.79
C GLY A 22 52.69 -3.70 -27.60
N SER A 23 52.79 -4.58 -28.58
CA SER A 23 53.88 -5.50 -28.88
C SER A 23 55.23 -4.80 -29.08
N GLU A 24 56.20 -5.21 -28.25
CA GLU A 24 57.67 -5.35 -28.50
C GLU A 24 58.52 -4.07 -28.79
N PRO A 25 59.79 -4.00 -28.31
CA PRO A 25 60.72 -5.12 -28.14
C PRO A 25 61.20 -5.36 -26.71
N VAL A 26 61.33 -6.65 -26.39
CA VAL A 26 62.19 -7.18 -25.35
C VAL A 26 63.62 -6.68 -25.62
N GLN A 27 64.03 -5.64 -24.91
CA GLN A 27 65.44 -5.31 -24.79
C GLN A 27 66.11 -6.38 -23.93
N LYS A 28 67.07 -7.04 -24.57
CA LYS A 28 68.08 -7.86 -23.93
C LYS A 28 68.85 -7.06 -22.89
N GLU A 29 69.40 -7.82 -21.96
CA GLU A 29 70.41 -7.47 -20.96
C GLU A 29 69.87 -6.73 -19.73
N GLU A 30 69.71 -7.46 -18.63
CA GLU A 30 70.59 -7.34 -17.46
C GLU A 30 70.30 -8.47 -16.46
N GLY A 31 71.32 -9.26 -16.14
CA GLY A 31 71.27 -10.23 -15.03
C GLY A 31 71.32 -11.71 -15.40
N GLU A 32 71.93 -12.09 -16.54
CA GLU A 32 72.38 -13.46 -16.73
C GLU A 32 73.64 -13.69 -15.88
N ILE A 33 73.48 -14.38 -14.75
CA ILE A 33 74.62 -14.79 -13.92
C ILE A 33 75.30 -15.95 -14.65
N GLN A 34 76.39 -15.65 -15.37
CA GLN A 34 77.25 -16.67 -15.97
C GLN A 34 77.94 -17.47 -14.85
N GLN A 35 78.11 -18.78 -15.07
CA GLN A 35 78.81 -19.68 -14.14
C GLN A 35 80.25 -19.19 -13.95
N GLY A 36 80.50 -18.42 -12.89
CA GLY A 36 81.84 -17.95 -12.52
C GLY A 36 81.89 -16.56 -11.91
N GLU A 37 80.84 -15.73 -12.03
CA GLU A 37 80.88 -14.36 -11.51
C GLU A 37 80.37 -14.29 -10.07
N GLN A 38 81.30 -14.04 -9.15
CA GLN A 38 81.04 -13.88 -7.73
C GLN A 38 80.35 -12.54 -7.45
N THR A 39 79.04 -12.54 -7.20
CA THR A 39 78.37 -11.44 -6.49
C THR A 39 77.90 -11.93 -5.12
N ALA A 40 78.70 -11.61 -4.10
CA ALA A 40 78.34 -11.76 -2.69
C ALA A 40 77.40 -10.61 -2.26
N SER A 41 76.22 -10.93 -1.72
CA SER A 41 75.45 -10.10 -0.76
C SER A 41 74.12 -10.79 -0.38
N SER A 42 74.16 -12.01 0.14
CA SER A 42 72.99 -12.61 0.80
C SER A 42 72.82 -12.04 2.22
N LEU A 43 71.60 -11.66 2.61
CA LEU A 43 71.28 -11.16 3.95
C LEU A 43 70.66 -12.29 4.79
N ILE A 44 71.13 -12.51 6.02
CA ILE A 44 70.52 -13.42 6.99
C ILE A 44 69.76 -12.61 8.04
N CYS A 45 68.53 -12.99 8.36
CA CYS A 45 67.83 -12.44 9.51
C CYS A 45 68.30 -13.13 10.78
N ASN A 46 68.91 -12.43 11.73
CA ASN A 46 69.43 -13.01 12.97
C ASN A 46 68.31 -13.52 13.91
N ASP A 47 67.09 -12.98 13.77
CA ASP A 47 65.95 -13.34 14.62
C ASP A 47 65.33 -14.69 14.23
N CYS A 48 65.45 -15.11 12.96
CA CYS A 48 64.88 -16.38 12.47
C CYS A 48 65.81 -17.21 11.59
N GLN A 49 67.06 -16.77 11.45
CA GLN A 49 68.16 -17.40 10.71
C GLN A 49 67.85 -17.73 9.24
N LYS A 50 66.87 -17.03 8.64
CA LYS A 50 66.53 -17.19 7.22
C LYS A 50 67.48 -16.37 6.35
N LEU A 51 68.01 -17.00 5.31
CA LEU A 51 68.81 -16.35 4.28
C LEU A 51 67.94 -15.78 3.15
N PHE A 52 68.28 -14.59 2.71
CA PHE A 52 67.66 -13.84 1.63
C PHE A 52 68.68 -13.57 0.53
N ARG A 53 68.20 -13.64 -0.71
CA ARG A 53 69.05 -13.50 -1.91
C ARG A 53 69.33 -12.04 -2.27
N ASP A 54 68.46 -11.12 -1.83
CA ASP A 54 68.47 -9.69 -2.12
C ASP A 54 67.87 -8.87 -0.96
N ALA A 55 68.16 -7.57 -0.94
CA ALA A 55 67.61 -6.63 0.05
C ALA A 55 66.07 -6.57 0.01
N THR A 56 65.48 -6.65 -1.19
CA THR A 56 64.02 -6.66 -1.37
C THR A 56 63.36 -7.91 -0.77
N GLY A 57 64.05 -9.05 -0.76
CA GLY A 57 63.62 -10.26 -0.07
C GLY A 57 63.62 -10.09 1.44
N ALA A 58 64.65 -9.45 1.99
CA ALA A 58 64.76 -9.11 3.41
C ALA A 58 63.68 -8.11 3.86
N GLU A 59 63.41 -7.07 3.07
CA GLU A 59 62.34 -6.09 3.33
C GLU A 59 60.94 -6.71 3.38
N ARG A 60 60.62 -7.61 2.43
CA ARG A 60 59.33 -8.33 2.46
C ARG A 60 59.19 -9.24 3.68
N HIS A 61 60.29 -9.85 4.11
CA HIS A 61 60.30 -10.64 5.33
C HIS A 61 60.10 -9.76 6.56
N ALA A 62 60.79 -8.61 6.63
CA ALA A 62 60.60 -7.61 7.67
C ALA A 62 59.15 -7.12 7.73
N ALA A 63 58.52 -6.85 6.59
CA ALA A 63 57.12 -6.39 6.54
C ALA A 63 56.12 -7.48 6.97
N ARG A 64 56.39 -8.76 6.70
CA ARG A 64 55.48 -9.86 7.05
C ARG A 64 55.66 -10.35 8.48
N THR A 65 56.89 -10.41 8.98
CA THR A 65 57.20 -11.02 10.29
C THR A 65 57.66 -10.01 11.33
N GLY A 66 57.91 -8.75 10.95
CA GLY A 66 58.35 -7.69 11.87
C GLY A 66 59.83 -7.77 12.26
N HIS A 67 60.64 -8.64 11.64
CA HIS A 67 62.05 -8.79 12.00
C HIS A 67 62.91 -7.74 11.31
N GLN A 68 63.82 -7.10 12.05
CA GLN A 68 64.64 -5.98 11.56
C GLN A 68 66.15 -6.23 11.64
N ASN A 69 66.59 -7.31 12.28
CA ASN A 69 68.00 -7.60 12.48
C ASN A 69 68.55 -8.47 11.35
N PHE A 70 69.15 -7.84 10.33
CA PHE A 70 69.76 -8.54 9.19
C PHE A 70 71.28 -8.36 9.18
N ALA A 71 72.02 -9.44 8.95
CA ALA A 71 73.47 -9.46 8.77
C ALA A 71 73.84 -9.96 7.37
N GLU A 72 74.97 -9.51 6.84
CA GLU A 72 75.50 -9.99 5.56
C GLU A 72 76.16 -11.37 5.75
N SER A 73 75.69 -12.40 5.03
CA SER A 73 76.23 -13.76 5.05
C SER A 73 76.87 -14.10 3.70
N THR A 74 77.99 -14.80 3.71
CA THR A 74 78.77 -15.21 2.52
C THR A 74 78.31 -16.54 1.91
N GLU A 75 77.20 -17.11 2.39
CA GLU A 75 76.68 -18.38 1.88
C GLU A 75 75.94 -18.23 0.54
N VAL A 76 76.56 -18.72 -0.53
CA VAL A 76 75.96 -18.74 -1.88
C VAL A 76 74.77 -19.70 -1.90
N ILE A 77 73.55 -19.15 -1.88
CA ILE A 77 72.33 -19.91 -2.10
C ILE A 77 72.40 -20.51 -3.52
N LYS A 78 72.55 -21.84 -3.62
CA LYS A 78 72.56 -22.53 -4.91
C LYS A 78 71.25 -22.21 -5.65
N PRO A 79 71.30 -21.63 -6.86
CA PRO A 79 70.10 -21.39 -7.63
C PRO A 79 69.44 -22.74 -7.92
N LEU A 80 68.14 -22.82 -7.62
CA LEU A 80 67.32 -24.01 -7.90
C LEU A 80 67.55 -24.46 -9.35
N THR A 81 67.73 -25.75 -9.58
CA THR A 81 67.99 -26.28 -10.93
C THR A 81 66.82 -25.95 -11.86
N GLU A 82 67.08 -25.79 -13.16
CA GLU A 82 66.04 -25.39 -14.12
C GLU A 82 64.84 -26.35 -14.12
N GLU A 83 65.10 -27.64 -13.88
CA GLU A 83 64.08 -28.68 -13.80
C GLU A 83 63.20 -28.53 -12.54
N GLU A 84 63.78 -28.24 -11.37
CA GLU A 84 63.00 -28.00 -10.14
C GLU A 84 62.18 -26.71 -10.21
N LYS A 85 62.66 -25.68 -10.92
CA LYS A 85 61.89 -24.45 -11.17
C LYS A 85 60.70 -24.72 -12.08
N LYS A 86 60.88 -25.50 -13.16
CA LYS A 86 59.79 -25.90 -14.06
C LYS A 86 58.74 -26.74 -13.32
N GLN A 87 59.17 -27.68 -12.47
CA GLN A 87 58.25 -28.49 -11.67
C GLN A 87 57.44 -27.66 -10.67
N LYS A 88 58.08 -26.75 -9.91
CA LYS A 88 57.36 -25.86 -8.99
C LYS A 88 56.41 -24.90 -9.71
N LEU A 89 56.76 -24.42 -10.89
CA LEU A 89 55.86 -23.61 -11.72
C LEU A 89 54.66 -24.42 -12.23
N ALA A 90 54.88 -25.67 -12.64
CA ALA A 90 53.80 -26.57 -13.05
C ALA A 90 52.86 -26.91 -11.88
N GLU A 91 53.42 -27.19 -10.69
CA GLU A 91 52.65 -27.43 -9.47
C GLU A 91 51.83 -26.20 -9.06
N LEU A 92 52.43 -25.01 -9.07
CA LEU A 92 51.72 -23.76 -8.78
C LEU A 92 50.61 -23.48 -9.80
N ARG A 93 50.85 -23.72 -11.09
CA ARG A 93 49.83 -23.58 -12.13
C ARG A 93 48.68 -24.57 -11.94
N SER A 94 49.00 -25.82 -11.59
CA SER A 94 48.01 -26.85 -11.28
C SER A 94 47.16 -26.45 -10.07
N ARG A 95 47.78 -26.00 -8.98
CA ARG A 95 47.08 -25.57 -7.76
C ARG A 95 46.20 -24.34 -8.00
N MET A 96 46.65 -23.41 -8.86
CA MET A 96 45.85 -22.24 -9.23
C MET A 96 44.69 -22.63 -10.15
N ALA A 97 44.88 -23.56 -11.08
CA ALA A 97 43.82 -24.10 -11.93
C ALA A 97 42.76 -24.84 -11.10
N GLU A 98 43.19 -25.69 -10.16
CA GLU A 98 42.29 -26.38 -9.23
C GLU A 98 41.50 -25.38 -8.36
N LYS A 99 42.16 -24.35 -7.81
CA LYS A 99 41.47 -23.30 -7.05
C LYS A 99 40.47 -22.50 -7.89
N ARG A 100 40.77 -22.25 -9.17
CA ARG A 100 39.83 -21.61 -10.12
C ARG A 100 38.63 -22.51 -10.40
N ALA A 101 38.86 -23.80 -10.66
CA ALA A 101 37.79 -24.77 -10.92
C ALA A 101 36.86 -24.93 -9.70
N ILE A 102 37.41 -24.97 -8.48
CA ILE A 102 36.60 -25.02 -7.25
C ILE A 102 35.75 -23.75 -7.12
N ARG A 103 36.35 -22.57 -7.35
CA ARG A 103 35.62 -21.31 -7.26
C ARG A 103 34.49 -21.23 -8.30
N GLU A 104 34.77 -21.59 -9.55
CA GLU A 104 33.76 -21.61 -10.62
C GLU A 104 32.63 -22.59 -10.32
N ALA A 105 32.95 -23.77 -9.77
CA ALA A 105 31.94 -24.74 -9.35
C ALA A 105 31.07 -24.22 -8.19
N GLN A 106 31.66 -23.50 -7.23
CA GLN A 106 30.93 -22.85 -6.13
C GLN A 106 30.02 -21.73 -6.65
N GLU A 107 30.54 -20.81 -7.45
CA GLU A 107 29.78 -19.71 -8.05
C GLU A 107 28.63 -20.24 -8.93
N ALA A 108 28.86 -21.32 -9.69
CA ALA A 108 27.81 -21.97 -10.47
C ALA A 108 26.73 -22.62 -9.58
N ALA A 109 27.10 -23.21 -8.44
CA ALA A 109 26.16 -23.77 -7.48
C ALA A 109 25.33 -22.67 -6.78
N GLU A 110 25.98 -21.60 -6.33
CA GLU A 110 25.35 -20.43 -5.73
C GLU A 110 24.38 -19.77 -6.71
N ARG A 111 24.78 -19.58 -7.97
CA ARG A 111 23.89 -19.04 -9.02
C ARG A 111 22.64 -19.90 -9.24
N ARG A 112 22.80 -21.23 -9.25
CA ARG A 112 21.67 -22.17 -9.36
C ARG A 112 20.76 -22.12 -8.13
N GLU A 113 21.32 -21.89 -6.95
CA GLU A 113 20.56 -21.74 -5.72
C GLU A 113 19.82 -20.40 -5.62
N ALA A 114 20.48 -19.30 -5.96
CA ALA A 114 19.86 -17.98 -6.04
C ALA A 114 18.66 -17.96 -7.00
N GLU A 115 18.81 -18.55 -8.20
CA GLU A 115 17.71 -18.67 -9.16
C GLU A 115 16.57 -19.56 -8.62
N ARG A 116 16.89 -20.62 -7.86
CA ARG A 116 15.89 -21.47 -7.19
C ARG A 116 15.14 -20.69 -6.10
N ILE A 117 15.85 -19.92 -5.28
CA ILE A 117 15.26 -19.09 -4.22
C ILE A 117 14.36 -18.03 -4.84
N ARG A 118 14.82 -17.32 -5.89
CA ARG A 118 14.02 -16.34 -6.62
C ARG A 118 12.70 -16.94 -7.12
N ARG A 119 12.75 -18.11 -7.76
CA ARG A 119 11.55 -18.79 -8.26
C ARG A 119 10.62 -19.25 -7.14
N LYS A 120 11.17 -19.74 -6.02
CA LYS A 120 10.37 -20.14 -4.85
C LYS A 120 9.72 -18.92 -4.19
N ALA A 121 10.48 -17.86 -3.94
CA ALA A 121 9.97 -16.61 -3.37
C ALA A 121 8.84 -16.01 -4.24
N GLY A 122 9.00 -15.99 -5.57
CA GLY A 122 7.94 -15.53 -6.46
C GLY A 122 6.65 -16.37 -6.37
N LYS A 123 6.79 -17.70 -6.27
CA LYS A 123 5.64 -18.61 -6.07
C LYS A 123 4.99 -18.42 -4.70
N GLU A 124 5.80 -18.29 -3.65
CA GLU A 124 5.32 -18.08 -2.28
C GLU A 124 4.59 -16.75 -2.12
N ILE A 125 5.08 -15.67 -2.73
CA ILE A 125 4.39 -14.37 -2.74
C ILE A 125 3.03 -14.48 -3.43
N SER A 126 2.99 -15.13 -4.60
CA SER A 126 1.73 -15.33 -5.32
C SER A 126 0.74 -16.20 -4.53
N ALA A 127 1.21 -17.29 -3.95
CA ALA A 127 0.38 -18.19 -3.15
C ALA A 127 -0.12 -17.51 -1.87
N ALA A 128 0.73 -16.75 -1.18
CA ALA A 128 0.34 -16.00 0.02
C ALA A 128 -0.73 -14.95 -0.30
N LYS A 129 -0.62 -14.27 -1.45
CA LYS A 129 -1.62 -13.30 -1.91
C LYS A 129 -2.96 -13.97 -2.21
N GLU A 130 -2.95 -15.11 -2.91
CA GLU A 130 -4.18 -15.87 -3.19
C GLU A 130 -4.82 -16.39 -1.91
N GLU A 131 -4.03 -16.90 -0.96
CA GLU A 131 -4.53 -17.38 0.33
C GLU A 131 -5.14 -16.24 1.16
N LEU A 132 -4.51 -15.06 1.18
CA LEU A 132 -5.03 -13.87 1.86
C LEU A 132 -6.37 -13.44 1.26
N GLN A 133 -6.45 -13.32 -0.07
CA GLN A 133 -7.70 -12.99 -0.78
C GLN A 133 -8.79 -14.03 -0.51
N ALA A 134 -8.45 -15.33 -0.52
CA ALA A 134 -9.40 -16.39 -0.22
C ALA A 134 -9.91 -16.31 1.23
N LYS A 135 -9.06 -15.96 2.19
CA LYS A 135 -9.44 -15.74 3.60
C LYS A 135 -10.36 -14.54 3.73
N GLU A 136 -10.05 -13.41 3.08
CA GLU A 136 -10.90 -12.21 3.10
C GLU A 136 -12.29 -12.49 2.52
N ILE A 137 -12.38 -13.18 1.38
CA ILE A 137 -13.66 -13.57 0.76
C ILE A 137 -14.47 -14.48 1.69
N LYS A 138 -13.83 -15.47 2.32
CA LYS A 138 -14.49 -16.37 3.29
C LYS A 138 -15.01 -15.59 4.49
N GLN A 139 -14.19 -14.72 5.08
CA GLN A 139 -14.60 -13.88 6.21
C GLN A 139 -15.75 -12.94 5.83
N ALA A 140 -15.70 -12.31 4.65
CA ALA A 140 -16.79 -11.46 4.16
C ALA A 140 -18.10 -12.25 3.98
N PHE A 141 -18.04 -13.47 3.46
CA PHE A 141 -19.20 -14.34 3.33
C PHE A 141 -19.78 -14.74 4.70
N GLU A 142 -18.92 -15.13 5.64
CA GLU A 142 -19.34 -15.48 7.01
C GLU A 142 -19.95 -14.28 7.75
N MET A 143 -19.34 -13.11 7.62
CA MET A 143 -19.87 -11.87 8.20
C MET A 143 -21.25 -11.53 7.62
N LYS A 144 -21.40 -11.61 6.30
CA LYS A 144 -22.71 -11.39 5.64
C LYS A 144 -23.75 -12.42 6.07
N LYS A 145 -23.35 -13.68 6.31
CA LYS A 145 -24.26 -14.71 6.83
C LYS A 145 -24.67 -14.43 8.27
N LYS A 146 -23.73 -14.02 9.13
CA LYS A 146 -23.99 -13.62 10.52
C LYS A 146 -24.89 -12.39 10.57
N GLU A 147 -24.64 -11.37 9.76
CA GLU A 147 -25.46 -10.16 9.68
C GLU A 147 -26.91 -10.50 9.27
N LYS A 148 -27.09 -11.33 8.23
CA LYS A 148 -28.42 -11.81 7.83
C LYS A 148 -29.16 -12.53 8.95
N GLU A 149 -28.44 -13.35 9.72
CA GLU A 149 -29.05 -14.09 10.84
C GLU A 149 -29.41 -13.15 11.99
N LEU A 150 -28.55 -12.19 12.32
CA LEU A 150 -28.84 -11.17 13.34
C LEU A 150 -30.03 -10.29 12.94
N ASP A 151 -30.11 -9.88 11.67
CA ASP A 151 -31.24 -9.13 11.12
C ASP A 151 -32.54 -9.96 11.17
N ARG A 152 -32.47 -11.26 10.83
CA ARG A 152 -33.61 -12.19 10.97
C ARG A 152 -34.08 -12.28 12.43
N ILE A 153 -33.15 -12.43 13.37
CA ILE A 153 -33.46 -12.50 14.81
C ILE A 153 -34.04 -11.16 15.29
N ALA A 154 -33.47 -10.02 14.88
CA ALA A 154 -33.95 -8.70 15.26
C ALA A 154 -35.38 -8.46 14.74
N LYS A 155 -35.65 -8.78 13.47
CA LYS A 155 -36.99 -8.70 12.87
C LYS A 155 -37.99 -9.62 13.59
N ALA A 156 -37.58 -10.84 13.94
CA ALA A 156 -38.43 -11.76 14.70
C ALA A 156 -38.77 -11.20 16.10
N LYS A 157 -37.80 -10.61 16.80
CA LYS A 157 -38.01 -9.96 18.10
C LYS A 157 -38.97 -8.77 18.00
N VAL A 158 -38.79 -7.88 17.03
CA VAL A 158 -39.69 -6.73 16.81
C VAL A 158 -41.10 -7.21 16.49
N LYS A 159 -41.24 -8.22 15.62
CA LYS A 159 -42.54 -8.79 15.29
C LYS A 159 -43.24 -9.38 16.53
N ALA A 160 -42.51 -10.12 17.38
CA ALA A 160 -43.04 -10.67 18.61
C ALA A 160 -43.48 -9.57 19.60
N GLN A 161 -42.72 -8.46 19.71
CA GLN A 161 -43.11 -7.31 20.53
C GLN A 161 -44.38 -6.63 20.02
N ILE A 162 -44.52 -6.44 18.71
CA ILE A 162 -45.73 -5.87 18.10
C ILE A 162 -46.94 -6.79 18.32
N GLU A 163 -46.75 -8.11 18.22
CA GLU A 163 -47.83 -9.08 18.47
C GLU A 163 -48.27 -9.07 19.93
N ALA A 164 -47.33 -8.98 20.87
CA ALA A 164 -47.61 -8.86 22.30
C ALA A 164 -48.37 -7.56 22.61
N ASP A 165 -47.91 -6.40 22.11
CA ASP A 165 -48.60 -5.11 22.30
C ASP A 165 -49.99 -5.11 21.66
N LYS A 166 -50.13 -5.69 20.45
CA LYS A 166 -51.43 -5.82 19.79
C LYS A 166 -52.39 -6.71 20.59
N ARG A 167 -51.90 -7.81 21.16
CA ARG A 167 -52.69 -8.71 22.00
C ARG A 167 -53.11 -8.04 23.30
N GLU A 168 -52.22 -7.29 23.94
CA GLU A 168 -52.53 -6.54 25.15
C GLU A 168 -53.57 -5.45 24.89
N ARG A 169 -53.42 -4.67 23.81
CA ARG A 169 -54.44 -3.67 23.42
C ARG A 169 -55.78 -4.31 23.10
N ALA A 170 -55.80 -5.43 22.38
CA ALA A 170 -57.03 -6.17 22.11
C ALA A 170 -57.70 -6.65 23.41
N ALA A 171 -56.93 -7.20 24.35
CA ALA A 171 -57.44 -7.57 25.68
C ALA A 171 -58.01 -6.37 26.44
N LYS A 172 -57.29 -5.24 26.49
CA LYS A 172 -57.78 -4.01 27.15
C LYS A 172 -59.05 -3.44 26.50
N VAL A 173 -59.18 -3.52 25.17
CA VAL A 173 -60.40 -3.10 24.48
C VAL A 173 -61.56 -4.04 24.83
N ILE A 174 -61.34 -5.35 24.84
CA ILE A 174 -62.36 -6.33 25.22
C ILE A 174 -62.82 -6.11 26.68
N GLU A 175 -61.88 -5.89 27.61
CA GLU A 175 -62.20 -5.59 29.00
C GLU A 175 -63.04 -4.32 29.12
N LYS A 176 -62.62 -3.22 28.47
CA LYS A 176 -63.40 -1.97 28.47
C LYS A 176 -64.79 -2.14 27.88
N THR A 177 -64.93 -2.88 26.78
CA THR A 177 -66.25 -3.14 26.18
C THR A 177 -67.14 -4.00 27.08
N ASN A 178 -66.58 -4.96 27.82
CA ASN A 178 -67.34 -5.73 28.81
C ASN A 178 -67.74 -4.87 30.03
N GLU A 179 -66.87 -3.97 30.48
CA GLU A 179 -67.18 -3.00 31.55
C GLU A 179 -68.24 -1.97 31.12
N GLU A 180 -68.19 -1.49 29.87
CA GLU A 180 -69.20 -0.59 29.30
C GLU A 180 -70.53 -1.31 29.03
N ALA A 181 -70.52 -2.57 28.59
CA ALA A 181 -71.74 -3.39 28.46
C ALA A 181 -72.38 -3.70 29.83
N ALA A 182 -71.57 -3.92 30.87
CA ALA A 182 -72.06 -4.04 32.25
C ALA A 182 -72.64 -2.72 32.78
N LYS A 183 -72.09 -1.56 32.37
CA LYS A 183 -72.64 -0.24 32.72
C LYS A 183 -73.86 0.17 31.88
N GLN A 184 -73.97 -0.27 30.63
CA GLN A 184 -75.13 -0.01 29.76
C GLN A 184 -76.36 -0.88 30.08
N SER A 185 -76.25 -1.82 31.01
CA SER A 185 -77.43 -2.49 31.61
C SER A 185 -78.15 -1.60 32.66
N GLN A 186 -77.69 -0.36 32.87
CA GLN A 186 -78.35 0.67 33.69
C GLN A 186 -78.27 2.05 33.01
N ALA A 187 -78.85 2.23 31.83
CA ALA A 187 -79.39 3.51 31.35
C ALA A 187 -79.98 3.35 29.94
N GLU A 188 -81.31 3.22 29.88
CA GLU A 188 -82.09 3.26 28.64
C GLU A 188 -82.86 4.59 28.59
N SER A 189 -82.48 5.49 27.67
CA SER A 189 -83.36 6.37 26.88
C SER A 189 -82.57 7.31 25.95
N ALA A 190 -82.94 7.29 24.67
CA ALA A 190 -82.38 7.95 23.49
C ALA A 190 -82.79 9.46 23.40
N PRO A 191 -82.42 10.30 22.37
CA PRO A 191 -81.93 9.97 21.01
C PRO A 191 -80.80 10.86 20.41
N ALA A 192 -80.41 10.48 19.19
CA ALA A 192 -79.33 10.97 18.32
C ALA A 192 -79.38 12.48 17.94
N PRO A 193 -78.27 13.01 17.39
CA PRO A 193 -78.33 13.36 15.96
C PRO A 193 -77.05 13.12 15.14
N ALA A 194 -77.31 12.89 13.84
CA ALA A 194 -76.64 13.37 12.64
C ALA A 194 -75.14 13.11 12.40
N ALA A 195 -74.91 12.33 11.34
CA ALA A 195 -73.68 12.31 10.56
C ALA A 195 -73.33 13.69 9.99
N THR A 196 -72.07 14.09 10.14
CA THR A 196 -71.44 15.14 9.35
C THR A 196 -70.11 14.64 8.79
N SER A 197 -70.09 14.52 7.47
CA SER A 197 -68.91 14.42 6.64
C SER A 197 -68.12 15.74 6.71
N THR A 198 -67.01 15.75 7.44
CA THR A 198 -66.08 16.89 7.45
C THR A 198 -64.96 16.61 6.46
N SER A 199 -65.09 17.22 5.28
CA SER A 199 -63.96 17.53 4.40
C SER A 199 -62.88 18.23 5.21
N GLN A 200 -61.64 17.72 5.10
CA GLN A 200 -60.43 18.33 5.65
C GLN A 200 -60.46 19.87 5.46
N PRO A 201 -60.40 20.66 6.55
CA PRO A 201 -59.88 22.00 6.44
C PRO A 201 -58.39 21.84 6.09
N ALA A 202 -57.95 22.46 5.00
CA ALA A 202 -56.53 22.66 4.75
C ALA A 202 -55.96 23.54 5.87
N VAL A 203 -55.59 22.89 6.98
CA VAL A 203 -54.77 23.49 8.03
C VAL A 203 -53.50 23.91 7.33
N LYS A 204 -53.23 25.22 7.30
CA LYS A 204 -51.94 25.78 6.87
C LYS A 204 -50.88 25.24 7.83
N LYS A 205 -50.37 24.03 7.56
CA LYS A 205 -49.24 23.46 8.26
C LYS A 205 -48.05 24.33 7.90
N GLU A 206 -47.55 25.08 8.86
CA GLU A 206 -46.26 25.74 8.72
C GLU A 206 -45.20 24.66 8.74
N TYR A 207 -44.55 24.45 7.60
CA TYR A 207 -43.44 23.52 7.49
C TYR A 207 -42.15 24.27 7.78
N ASN A 208 -41.36 23.77 8.73
CA ASN A 208 -40.05 24.34 9.07
C ASN A 208 -38.94 23.83 8.15
N ASP A 209 -39.20 22.80 7.36
CA ASP A 209 -38.23 22.17 6.46
C ASP A 209 -38.71 22.24 5.01
N ALA A 210 -37.75 22.38 4.09
CA ALA A 210 -37.92 22.43 2.65
C ALA A 210 -37.13 21.31 1.97
N ARG A 211 -37.82 20.32 1.39
CA ARG A 211 -37.18 19.25 0.62
C ARG A 211 -37.06 19.65 -0.84
N LEU A 212 -35.83 19.90 -1.28
CA LEU A 212 -35.52 20.31 -2.65
C LEU A 212 -35.00 19.13 -3.47
N GLN A 213 -35.59 18.90 -4.64
CA GLN A 213 -35.08 18.00 -5.65
C GLN A 213 -34.52 18.81 -6.82
N ILE A 214 -33.21 18.75 -7.02
CA ILE A 214 -32.49 19.54 -8.02
C ILE A 214 -32.06 18.61 -9.16
N ARG A 215 -32.57 18.88 -10.35
CA ARG A 215 -32.22 18.16 -11.58
C ARG A 215 -31.02 18.83 -12.22
N ILE A 216 -29.91 18.10 -12.30
CA ILE A 216 -28.66 18.58 -12.88
C ILE A 216 -28.50 17.95 -14.28
N PRO A 217 -28.25 18.74 -15.35
CA PRO A 217 -28.00 18.20 -16.68
C PRO A 217 -26.78 17.28 -16.67
N GLY A 218 -26.95 16.02 -17.07
CA GLY A 218 -25.88 15.04 -17.14
C GLY A 218 -25.55 14.31 -15.83
N MET A 219 -26.25 14.58 -14.73
CA MET A 219 -26.08 13.87 -13.45
C MET A 219 -27.41 13.36 -12.90
N SER A 220 -27.33 12.45 -11.91
CA SER A 220 -28.51 12.01 -11.17
C SER A 220 -29.12 13.17 -10.37
N PRO A 221 -30.46 13.25 -10.22
CA PRO A 221 -31.11 14.32 -9.48
C PRO A 221 -30.69 14.29 -8.01
N VAL A 222 -30.21 15.43 -7.51
CA VAL A 222 -29.77 15.60 -6.13
C VAL A 222 -30.98 15.98 -5.29
N THR A 223 -31.24 15.25 -4.21
CA THR A 223 -32.31 15.56 -3.27
C THR A 223 -31.70 15.91 -1.92
N ASN A 224 -32.05 17.07 -1.37
CA ASN A 224 -31.60 17.47 -0.05
C ASN A 224 -32.71 18.22 0.70
N THR A 225 -32.64 18.22 2.03
CA THR A 225 -33.58 18.90 2.92
C THR A 225 -32.87 20.08 3.57
N PHE A 226 -33.45 21.26 3.42
CA PHE A 226 -32.95 22.53 3.97
C PHE A 226 -33.96 23.10 4.97
N SER A 227 -33.53 23.99 5.85
CA SER A 227 -34.45 24.74 6.73
C SER A 227 -35.26 25.75 5.92
N ALA A 228 -36.52 26.01 6.29
CA ALA A 228 -37.37 27.02 5.66
C ALA A 228 -36.80 28.45 5.75
N THR A 229 -35.96 28.72 6.76
CA THR A 229 -35.27 30.00 6.96
C THR A 229 -33.91 30.09 6.24
N SER A 230 -33.46 29.01 5.61
CA SER A 230 -32.21 28.98 4.83
C SER A 230 -32.36 29.87 3.58
N THR A 231 -31.26 30.48 3.16
CA THR A 231 -31.21 31.32 1.96
C THR A 231 -31.00 30.46 0.71
N LEU A 232 -31.45 30.96 -0.45
CA LEU A 232 -31.18 30.28 -1.71
C LEU A 232 -29.65 30.17 -1.98
N SER A 233 -28.84 31.12 -1.51
CA SER A 233 -27.37 31.09 -1.59
C SER A 233 -26.76 29.81 -0.98
N GLU A 234 -27.28 29.32 0.15
CA GLU A 234 -26.79 28.06 0.75
C GLU A 234 -27.01 26.85 -0.16
N VAL A 235 -28.12 26.85 -0.91
CA VAL A 235 -28.41 25.82 -1.92
C VAL A 235 -27.41 25.88 -3.07
N TYR A 236 -27.02 27.09 -3.51
CA TYR A 236 -25.97 27.28 -4.51
C TYR A 236 -24.61 26.75 -4.00
N SER A 237 -24.22 27.08 -2.78
CA SER A 237 -22.98 26.58 -2.16
C SER A 237 -22.99 25.05 -2.00
N PHE A 238 -24.13 24.47 -1.66
CA PHE A 238 -24.28 23.01 -1.60
C PHE A 238 -24.11 22.37 -2.98
N LEU A 239 -24.69 22.94 -4.04
CA LEU A 239 -24.51 22.41 -5.40
C LEU A 239 -23.07 22.52 -5.89
N GLN A 240 -22.36 23.59 -5.51
CA GLN A 240 -20.93 23.73 -5.78
C GLN A 240 -20.11 22.64 -5.08
N SER A 241 -20.43 22.30 -3.82
CA SER A 241 -19.75 21.20 -3.10
C SER A 241 -20.10 19.81 -3.64
N GLN A 242 -21.25 19.64 -4.29
CA GLN A 242 -21.63 18.44 -5.02
C GLN A 242 -20.97 18.32 -6.42
N GLY A 243 -20.14 19.29 -6.81
CA GLY A 243 -19.36 19.25 -8.05
C GLY A 243 -19.86 20.15 -9.19
N CYS A 244 -20.87 21.01 -8.95
CA CYS A 244 -21.32 22.00 -9.95
C CYS A 244 -20.49 23.30 -9.85
N THR A 245 -19.29 23.31 -10.45
CA THR A 245 -18.36 24.45 -10.39
C THR A 245 -18.59 25.50 -11.48
N ASN A 246 -19.26 25.15 -12.58
CA ASN A 246 -19.58 26.07 -13.68
C ASN A 246 -20.66 27.08 -13.26
N PRO A 247 -20.73 28.28 -13.86
CA PRO A 247 -21.85 29.20 -13.63
C PRO A 247 -23.17 28.54 -14.03
N PHE A 248 -24.15 28.57 -13.13
CA PHE A 248 -25.47 27.98 -13.36
C PHE A 248 -26.58 28.84 -12.79
N THR A 249 -27.79 28.69 -13.34
CA THR A 249 -29.03 29.26 -12.82
C THR A 249 -29.99 28.15 -12.40
N LEU A 250 -30.77 28.40 -11.35
CA LEU A 250 -31.84 27.52 -10.90
C LEU A 250 -33.19 28.03 -11.40
N SER A 251 -34.06 27.11 -11.82
CA SER A 251 -35.43 27.44 -12.22
C SER A 251 -36.45 26.43 -11.70
N THR A 252 -37.66 26.90 -11.37
CA THR A 252 -38.80 26.03 -11.04
C THR A 252 -39.46 25.49 -12.31
N THR A 253 -40.16 24.36 -12.18
CA THR A 253 -40.91 23.74 -13.29
C THR A 253 -42.30 24.34 -13.48
N PHE A 254 -43.03 24.62 -12.39
CA PHE A 254 -44.38 25.18 -12.45
C PHE A 254 -44.75 25.97 -11.17
N PRO A 255 -45.13 27.26 -11.27
CA PRO A 255 -44.92 28.16 -12.40
C PRO A 255 -43.42 28.35 -12.66
N ARG A 256 -43.02 28.47 -13.93
CA ARG A 256 -41.60 28.60 -14.30
C ARG A 256 -41.06 29.96 -13.84
N LYS A 257 -40.19 29.96 -12.84
CA LYS A 257 -39.47 31.13 -12.32
C LYS A 257 -37.97 30.81 -12.36
N THR A 258 -37.19 31.68 -12.98
CA THR A 258 -35.72 31.62 -12.97
C THR A 258 -35.19 32.49 -11.84
N PHE A 259 -34.34 31.94 -10.98
CA PHE A 259 -33.79 32.69 -9.84
C PHE A 259 -32.52 33.42 -10.26
N GLY A 260 -32.54 34.75 -10.14
CA GLY A 260 -31.39 35.63 -10.35
C GLY A 260 -30.57 35.86 -9.08
N GLU A 261 -29.68 36.85 -9.10
CA GLU A 261 -28.84 37.20 -7.95
C GLU A 261 -29.65 37.78 -6.78
N GLU A 262 -30.66 38.60 -7.06
CA GLU A 262 -31.55 39.19 -6.04
C GLU A 262 -32.38 38.14 -5.28
N ASP A 263 -32.62 36.97 -5.88
CA ASP A 263 -33.33 35.88 -5.22
C ASP A 263 -32.37 35.01 -4.37
N LYS A 264 -31.03 35.15 -4.50
CA LYS A 264 -30.05 34.40 -3.69
C LYS A 264 -30.11 34.78 -2.21
N GLU A 265 -30.45 36.04 -1.92
CA GLU A 265 -30.54 36.59 -0.56
C GLU A 265 -31.86 36.25 0.14
N LYS A 266 -32.89 35.83 -0.62
CA LYS A 266 -34.21 35.49 -0.10
C LYS A 266 -34.24 34.09 0.51
N THR A 267 -35.11 33.91 1.49
CA THR A 267 -35.30 32.61 2.16
C THR A 267 -36.11 31.64 1.30
N LEU A 268 -35.94 30.33 1.53
CA LEU A 268 -36.72 29.30 0.83
C LEU A 268 -38.24 29.46 1.06
N LYS A 269 -38.64 29.99 2.22
CA LYS A 269 -40.04 30.34 2.53
C LYS A 269 -40.57 31.49 1.67
N GLU A 270 -39.79 32.56 1.50
CA GLU A 270 -40.17 33.70 0.64
C GLU A 270 -40.27 33.31 -0.84
N LEU A 271 -39.44 32.38 -1.28
CA LEU A 271 -39.45 31.87 -2.65
C LEU A 271 -40.51 30.79 -2.89
N ASN A 272 -41.36 30.47 -1.91
CA ASN A 272 -42.40 29.43 -1.98
C ASN A 272 -41.84 28.03 -2.33
N LEU A 273 -40.65 27.70 -1.83
CA LEU A 273 -40.01 26.39 -2.05
C LEU A 273 -40.30 25.37 -0.94
N VAL A 274 -41.09 25.77 0.06
CA VAL A 274 -41.54 24.98 1.22
C VAL A 274 -42.95 24.43 0.94
N PRO A 275 -43.27 23.16 1.27
CA PRO A 275 -42.43 22.15 1.95
C PRO A 275 -41.57 21.31 1.03
N SER A 276 -41.86 21.27 -0.27
CA SER A 276 -41.03 20.57 -1.24
C SER A 276 -41.12 21.21 -2.61
N ALA A 277 -39.99 21.33 -3.29
CA ALA A 277 -39.91 21.92 -4.62
C ALA A 277 -38.94 21.15 -5.52
N ALA A 278 -39.26 21.13 -6.82
CA ALA A 278 -38.41 20.56 -7.86
C ALA A 278 -37.79 21.69 -8.70
N LEU A 279 -36.47 21.80 -8.62
CA LEU A 279 -35.67 22.79 -9.33
C LEU A 279 -34.89 22.13 -10.47
N ILE A 280 -34.70 22.88 -11.55
CA ILE A 280 -33.86 22.52 -12.68
C ILE A 280 -32.66 23.45 -12.66
N LEU A 281 -31.47 22.86 -12.67
CA LEU A 281 -30.22 23.57 -12.88
C LEU A 281 -29.99 23.68 -14.39
N ALA A 282 -29.70 24.88 -14.86
CA ALA A 282 -29.22 25.13 -16.22
C ALA A 282 -27.86 25.81 -16.14
N PHE A 283 -26.85 25.24 -16.79
CA PHE A 283 -25.55 25.89 -16.94
C PHE A 283 -25.70 27.11 -17.85
N ILE A 284 -25.01 28.20 -17.50
CA ILE A 284 -24.97 29.47 -18.24
C ILE A 284 -23.77 29.43 -19.19
#